data_AF-A0A2J6HDJ9-F1
#
_entry.id   AF-A0A2J6HDJ9-F1
#
_cell.length_a   1.000
_cell.length_b   1.000
_cell.length_c   1.000
_cell.angle_alpha   90.00
_cell.angle_beta   90.00
_cell.angle_gamma   90.00
#
_symmetry.space_group_name_H-M   'P 1'
#
loop_
_entity.id
_entity.type
_entity.pdbx_description
1 polymer ?
#
loop_
_entity_poly.entity_id
_entity_poly.type
_entity_poly.pdbx_seq_one_letter_code
_entity_poly.pdbx_strand_id
1 'polypeptide(L)'
;GIGIERISLTDITAEATTGTIEKVYGCLHNKYPQTEFGCHLHAGRDWADKIDAAFKNDCRMFDSVISGHGGCPMTGKEMIGNVDTLNLLTYFRGKNENLSGIDFEALKKAEMLASTIF
;
A
#
# COMPACT_ATOMS: atom_id res chain seq x y z
N GLY A 1 -12.78 -23.95 9.10
CA GLY A 1 -12.92 -22.48 9.00
C GLY A 1 -13.44 -22.11 7.62
N ILE A 2 -13.80 -20.86 7.39
CA ILE A 2 -14.45 -20.33 6.16
C ILE A 2 -13.52 -20.17 4.94
N GLY A 3 -12.26 -20.60 5.01
CA GLY A 3 -11.35 -20.70 3.85
C GLY A 3 -10.76 -19.38 3.34
N ILE A 4 -10.77 -18.32 4.14
CA ILE A 4 -10.19 -17.01 3.76
C ILE A 4 -8.69 -17.02 4.04
N GLU A 5 -7.89 -16.91 2.98
CA GLU A 5 -6.41 -16.93 3.05
C GLU A 5 -5.80 -15.52 2.98
N ARG A 6 -6.50 -14.55 2.40
CA ARG A 6 -6.01 -13.18 2.19
C ARG A 6 -7.03 -12.14 2.64
N ILE A 7 -6.57 -11.13 3.37
CA ILE A 7 -7.39 -10.02 3.87
C ILE A 7 -6.64 -8.70 3.70
N SER A 8 -7.15 -7.78 2.90
CA SER A 8 -6.62 -6.40 2.84
C SER A 8 -7.24 -5.53 3.91
N LEU A 9 -6.41 -4.77 4.63
CA LEU A 9 -6.84 -3.73 5.56
C LEU A 9 -6.71 -2.36 4.89
N THR A 10 -7.73 -1.53 5.04
CA THR A 10 -7.88 -0.28 4.27
C THR A 10 -8.01 0.92 5.20
N ASP A 11 -7.12 1.92 5.03
CA ASP A 11 -7.24 3.25 5.65
C ASP A 11 -7.91 4.23 4.68
N ILE A 12 -9.24 4.23 4.66
CA ILE A 12 -10.05 5.02 3.73
C ILE A 12 -10.00 6.55 3.98
N THR A 13 -9.71 6.96 5.21
CA THR A 13 -9.74 8.37 5.66
C THR A 13 -8.34 8.99 5.82
N ALA A 14 -7.29 8.22 5.54
CA ALA A 14 -5.88 8.62 5.72
C ALA A 14 -5.53 8.96 7.19
N GLU A 15 -6.12 8.24 8.15
CA GLU A 15 -5.97 8.52 9.59
C GLU A 15 -5.05 7.53 10.31
N ALA A 16 -4.62 6.46 9.63
CA ALA A 16 -3.66 5.55 10.20
C ALA A 16 -2.37 6.32 10.55
N THR A 17 -1.77 5.96 11.68
CA THR A 17 -0.44 6.40 12.07
C THR A 17 0.51 5.21 12.01
N THR A 18 1.82 5.44 11.96
CA THR A 18 2.82 4.37 12.02
C THR A 18 2.59 3.46 13.24
N GLY A 19 2.35 4.03 14.42
CA GLY A 19 2.06 3.25 15.64
C GLY A 19 0.78 2.42 15.56
N THR A 20 -0.28 2.93 14.91
CA THR A 20 -1.50 2.13 14.66
C THR A 20 -1.20 0.97 13.71
N ILE A 21 -0.44 1.23 12.65
CA ILE A 21 -0.05 0.23 11.65
C ILE A 21 0.79 -0.88 12.31
N GLU A 22 1.86 -0.53 13.02
CA GLU A 22 2.73 -1.48 13.72
C GLU A 22 1.92 -2.37 14.67
N LYS A 23 1.05 -1.76 15.48
CA LYS A 23 0.19 -2.50 16.41
C LYS A 23 -0.73 -3.49 15.69
N VAL A 24 -1.38 -3.06 14.60
CA VAL A 24 -2.33 -3.90 13.87
C VAL A 24 -1.62 -5.08 13.20
N TYR A 25 -0.58 -4.84 12.41
CA TYR A 25 0.13 -5.90 11.69
C TYR A 25 0.88 -6.83 12.64
N GLY A 26 1.52 -6.30 13.68
CA GLY A 26 2.17 -7.11 14.71
C GLY A 26 1.19 -8.02 15.47
N CYS A 27 -0.05 -7.58 15.72
CA CYS A 27 -1.08 -8.44 16.31
C CYS A 27 -1.62 -9.49 15.34
N LEU A 28 -1.88 -9.11 14.09
CA LEU A 28 -2.54 -9.98 13.11
C LEU A 28 -1.65 -11.15 12.69
N HIS A 29 -0.37 -10.90 12.42
CA HIS A 29 0.56 -11.95 12.04
C HIS A 29 0.70 -13.02 13.13
N ASN A 30 0.82 -12.59 14.40
CA ASN A 30 0.89 -13.50 15.54
C ASN A 30 -0.39 -14.32 15.76
N LYS A 31 -1.55 -13.71 15.52
CA LYS A 31 -2.85 -14.35 15.79
C LYS A 31 -3.31 -15.27 14.65
N TYR A 32 -2.96 -14.93 13.41
CA TYR A 32 -3.41 -15.63 12.21
C TYR A 32 -2.24 -15.89 11.25
N PRO A 33 -1.29 -16.76 11.63
CA PRO A 33 -0.05 -16.99 10.86
C PRO A 33 -0.27 -17.66 9.50
N GLN A 34 -1.48 -18.14 9.22
CA GLN A 34 -1.87 -18.76 7.94
C GLN A 34 -2.68 -17.81 7.04
N THR A 35 -2.93 -16.59 7.51
CA THR A 35 -3.65 -15.56 6.75
C THR A 35 -2.67 -14.47 6.36
N GLU A 36 -2.64 -14.15 5.07
CA GLU A 36 -1.86 -13.05 4.54
C GLU A 36 -2.67 -11.75 4.66
N PHE A 37 -2.09 -10.75 5.32
CA PHE A 37 -2.72 -9.45 5.51
C PHE A 37 -2.10 -8.42 4.57
N GLY A 38 -2.95 -7.75 3.79
CA GLY A 38 -2.57 -6.69 2.87
C GLY A 38 -2.73 -5.31 3.48
N CYS A 39 -2.00 -4.34 2.93
CA CYS A 39 -2.01 -2.95 3.35
C CYS A 39 -2.46 -2.04 2.20
N HIS A 40 -3.59 -1.38 2.39
CA HIS A 40 -4.14 -0.37 1.50
C HIS A 40 -4.24 0.96 2.25
N LEU A 41 -3.48 1.95 1.83
CA LEU A 41 -3.39 3.24 2.53
C LEU A 41 -3.69 4.40 1.58
N HIS A 42 -4.45 5.36 2.10
CA HIS A 42 -4.35 6.74 1.64
C HIS A 42 -3.27 7.46 2.44
N ALA A 43 -2.30 8.06 1.77
CA ALA A 43 -1.19 8.75 2.42
C ALA A 43 -0.65 9.88 1.56
N GLY A 44 -0.23 10.95 2.22
CA GLY A 44 0.40 12.10 1.59
C GLY A 44 1.91 11.95 1.66
N ARG A 45 2.59 12.97 2.20
CA ARG A 45 4.06 12.97 2.36
C ARG A 45 4.58 11.90 3.35
N ASP A 46 3.72 11.37 4.19
CA ASP A 46 4.00 10.36 5.22
C ASP A 46 3.90 8.92 4.71
N TRP A 47 3.69 8.71 3.40
CA TRP A 47 3.50 7.38 2.82
C TRP A 47 4.64 6.42 3.14
N ALA A 48 5.90 6.89 3.07
CA ALA A 48 7.07 6.02 3.22
C ALA A 48 7.17 5.42 4.62
N ASP A 49 6.93 6.24 5.64
CA ASP A 49 6.96 5.82 7.04
C ASP A 49 5.84 4.82 7.34
N LYS A 50 4.66 5.03 6.75
CA LYS A 50 3.51 4.11 6.90
C LYS A 50 3.75 2.76 6.23
N ILE A 51 4.32 2.77 5.02
CA ILE A 51 4.70 1.54 4.32
C ILE A 51 5.80 0.80 5.07
N ASP A 52 6.81 1.51 5.59
CA ASP A 52 7.90 0.92 6.37
C ASP A 52 7.40 0.31 7.69
N ALA A 53 6.45 0.96 8.37
CA ALA A 53 5.78 0.43 9.55
C ALA A 53 5.09 -0.91 9.28
N ALA A 54 4.30 -1.01 8.20
CA ALA A 54 3.65 -2.26 7.81
C ALA A 54 4.66 -3.33 7.40
N PHE A 55 5.65 -2.96 6.57
CA PHE A 55 6.67 -3.87 6.07
C PHE A 55 7.53 -4.49 7.19
N LYS A 56 7.95 -3.69 8.18
CA LYS A 56 8.69 -4.17 9.36
C LYS A 56 7.89 -5.11 10.25
N ASN A 57 6.56 -5.10 10.14
CA ASN A 57 5.65 -5.99 10.87
C ASN A 57 5.08 -7.09 9.97
N ASP A 58 5.91 -7.61 9.07
CA ASP A 58 5.63 -8.78 8.23
C ASP A 58 4.46 -8.65 7.23
N CYS A 59 4.01 -7.43 6.94
CA CYS A 59 3.18 -7.19 5.77
C CYS A 59 4.00 -7.34 4.49
N ARG A 60 3.51 -8.16 3.55
CA ARG A 60 4.15 -8.39 2.23
C ARG A 60 3.23 -8.13 1.04
N MET A 61 1.93 -7.91 1.30
CA MET A 61 0.94 -7.55 0.28
C MET A 61 0.59 -6.07 0.43
N PHE A 62 0.78 -5.28 -0.63
CA PHE A 62 0.54 -3.84 -0.60
C PHE A 62 -0.26 -3.41 -1.83
N ASP A 63 -1.29 -2.62 -1.60
CA ASP A 63 -2.10 -2.04 -2.66
C ASP A 63 -1.56 -0.64 -3.02
N SER A 64 -1.62 -0.27 -4.30
CA SER A 64 -1.23 1.05 -4.79
C SER A 64 -2.01 1.43 -6.03
N VAL A 65 -1.89 2.68 -6.45
CA VAL A 65 -2.47 3.19 -7.70
C VAL A 65 -1.40 3.90 -8.50
N ILE A 66 -1.39 3.69 -9.81
CA ILE A 66 -0.50 4.42 -10.74
C ILE A 66 -0.72 5.92 -10.56
N SER A 67 0.36 6.65 -10.33
CA SER A 67 0.36 8.10 -10.08
C SER A 67 -0.40 8.54 -8.81
N GLY A 68 -0.75 7.60 -7.92
CA GLY A 68 -1.36 7.90 -6.61
C GLY A 68 -2.76 8.51 -6.66
N HIS A 69 -3.43 8.49 -7.82
CA HIS A 69 -4.76 9.08 -7.97
C HIS A 69 -5.81 8.40 -7.07
N GLY A 70 -6.88 9.13 -6.79
CA GLY A 70 -7.97 8.69 -5.93
C GLY A 70 -8.01 9.47 -4.61
N GLY A 71 -8.68 8.91 -3.61
CA GLY A 71 -9.03 9.59 -2.38
C GLY A 71 -10.54 9.76 -2.24
N CYS A 72 -11.05 9.79 -1.02
CA CYS A 72 -12.48 9.83 -0.79
C CYS A 72 -13.01 11.27 -0.86
N PRO A 73 -13.84 11.64 -1.86
CA PRO A 73 -14.37 12.99 -2.02
C PRO A 73 -15.28 13.41 -0.84
N MET A 74 -15.75 12.44 -0.05
CA MET A 74 -16.61 12.65 1.11
C MET A 74 -15.85 13.02 2.39
N THR A 75 -14.51 13.04 2.38
CA THR A 75 -13.71 13.27 3.61
C THR A 75 -13.54 14.73 4.00
N GLY A 76 -13.95 15.67 3.15
CA GLY A 76 -13.89 17.12 3.44
C GLY A 76 -12.48 17.70 3.61
N LYS A 77 -11.42 16.88 3.45
CA LYS A 77 -10.00 17.29 3.43
C LYS A 77 -9.56 17.48 1.96
N GLU A 78 -8.44 18.17 1.74
CA GLU A 78 -7.71 18.04 0.46
C GLU A 78 -7.59 16.54 0.14
N MET A 79 -7.88 16.14 -1.10
CA MET A 79 -7.88 14.72 -1.48
C MET A 79 -6.49 14.12 -1.24
N ILE A 80 -6.32 13.45 -0.11
CA ILE A 80 -5.19 12.56 0.13
C ILE A 80 -5.47 11.30 -0.70
N GLY A 81 -4.65 11.11 -1.72
CA GLY A 81 -4.77 9.99 -2.65
C GLY A 81 -4.20 8.68 -2.12
N ASN A 82 -4.12 7.73 -3.03
CA ASN A 82 -3.50 6.44 -2.79
C ASN A 82 -1.98 6.56 -2.77
N VAL A 83 -1.30 5.56 -2.20
CA VAL A 83 0.15 5.43 -2.38
C VAL A 83 0.45 5.13 -3.85
N ASP A 84 1.38 5.88 -4.43
CA ASP A 84 1.84 5.69 -5.82
C ASP A 84 2.59 4.36 -5.97
N THR A 85 2.24 3.60 -7.01
CA THR A 85 2.95 2.37 -7.40
C THR A 85 4.46 2.59 -7.57
N LEU A 86 4.92 3.70 -8.15
CA LEU A 86 6.36 3.95 -8.29
C LEU A 86 7.06 4.19 -6.95
N ASN A 87 6.37 4.82 -6.00
CA ASN A 87 6.89 5.04 -4.65
C ASN A 87 7.10 3.69 -3.95
N LEU A 88 6.13 2.78 -4.03
CA LEU A 88 6.27 1.42 -3.50
C LEU A 88 7.42 0.66 -4.15
N LEU A 89 7.49 0.64 -5.49
CA LEU A 89 8.54 -0.08 -6.20
C LEU A 89 9.93 0.47 -5.88
N THR A 90 10.06 1.79 -5.74
CA THR A 90 11.31 2.43 -5.34
C THR A 90 11.70 2.04 -3.91
N TYR A 91 10.74 2.06 -2.98
CA TYR A 91 10.94 1.64 -1.61
C TYR A 91 11.39 0.16 -1.53
N PHE A 92 10.68 -0.75 -2.20
CA PHE A 92 11.00 -2.19 -2.17
C PHE A 92 12.32 -2.51 -2.87
N ARG A 93 12.67 -1.81 -3.95
CA ARG A 93 14.00 -1.89 -4.54
C ARG A 93 15.08 -1.50 -3.52
N GLY A 94 14.86 -0.43 -2.75
CA GLY A 94 15.76 -0.01 -1.67
C GLY A 94 15.87 -1.02 -0.51
N LYS A 95 14.87 -1.90 -0.34
CA LYS A 95 14.91 -3.03 0.61
C LYS A 95 15.48 -4.32 0.02
N ASN A 96 15.95 -4.30 -1.24
CA ASN A 96 16.41 -5.47 -2.00
C ASN A 96 15.35 -6.56 -2.16
N GLU A 97 14.06 -6.18 -2.22
CA GLU A 97 12.97 -7.11 -2.51
C GLU A 97 12.98 -7.56 -3.97
N ASN A 98 12.48 -8.77 -4.21
CA ASN A 98 12.42 -9.33 -5.55
C ASN A 98 11.31 -8.67 -6.38
N LEU A 99 11.70 -7.84 -7.34
CA LEU A 99 10.79 -7.18 -8.29
C LEU A 99 10.80 -7.79 -9.69
N SER A 100 11.36 -9.00 -9.87
CA SER A 100 11.46 -9.65 -11.19
C SER A 100 10.12 -9.97 -11.83
N GLY A 101 9.03 -10.01 -11.05
CA GLY A 101 7.66 -10.15 -11.56
C GLY A 101 7.08 -8.87 -12.15
N ILE A 102 7.79 -7.74 -12.11
CA ILE A 102 7.34 -6.45 -12.62
C ILE A 102 8.03 -6.18 -13.97
N ASP A 103 7.22 -6.06 -15.02
CA ASP A 103 7.68 -5.52 -16.30
C ASP A 103 7.67 -3.99 -16.25
N PHE A 104 8.86 -3.40 -16.04
CA PHE A 104 9.02 -1.95 -15.93
C PHE A 104 8.75 -1.20 -17.24
N GLU A 105 8.90 -1.84 -18.40
CA GLU A 105 8.57 -1.22 -19.70
C GLU A 105 7.05 -1.19 -19.91
N ALA A 106 6.35 -2.26 -19.53
CA ALA A 106 4.89 -2.29 -19.52
C ALA A 106 4.32 -1.28 -18.51
N LEU A 107 4.91 -1.20 -17.31
CA LEU A 107 4.50 -0.23 -16.30
C LEU A 107 4.64 1.20 -16.82
N LYS A 108 5.79 1.57 -17.39
CA LYS A 108 6.01 2.90 -17.96
C LYS A 108 4.96 3.26 -19.03
N LYS A 109 4.58 2.30 -19.88
CA LYS A 109 3.50 2.50 -20.87
C LYS A 109 2.15 2.72 -20.19
N ALA A 110 1.85 1.98 -19.12
CA ALA A 110 0.63 2.16 -18.35
C ALA A 110 0.58 3.55 -17.68
N GLU A 111 1.71 4.05 -17.16
CA GLU A 111 1.81 5.41 -16.61
C GLU A 111 1.55 6.48 -17.69
N MET A 112 2.18 6.34 -18.86
CA MET A 112 1.94 7.25 -19.98
C MET A 112 0.48 7.27 -20.38
N LEU A 113 -0.18 6.10 -20.46
CA LEU A 113 -1.60 6.03 -20.78
C LEU A 113 -2.46 6.68 -19.69
N ALA A 114 -2.18 6.41 -18.41
CA ALA A 114 -2.91 6.98 -17.28
C ALA A 114 -2.87 8.52 -17.29
N SER A 115 -1.70 9.12 -17.59
CA SER A 115 -1.53 10.58 -17.69
C SER A 115 -2.29 11.25 -18.84
N THR A 116 -2.88 10.48 -19.76
CA THR A 116 -3.73 11.02 -20.84
C THR A 116 -5.22 10.99 -20.50
N ILE A 117 -5.60 10.25 -19.46
CA ILE A 117 -6.99 10.02 -19.06
C ILE A 117 -7.33 10.85 -17.83
N PHE A 118 -6.42 10.91 -16.86
CA PHE A 118 -6.56 11.62 -15.59
C PHE A 118 -5.71 12.90 -15.60
#